data_AF-A0AA88T6E1-F1
#
_entry.id   AF-A0AA88T6E1-F1
#
_cell.length_a   1.000
_cell.length_b   1.000
_cell.length_c   1.000
_cell.angle_alpha   90.00
_cell.angle_beta   90.00
_cell.angle_gamma   90.00
#
_symmetry.space_group_name_H-M   'P 1'
#
loop_
_entity.id
_entity.type
_entity.pdbx_description
1 polymer ?
#
loop_
_entity_poly.entity_id
_entity_poly.type
_entity_poly.pdbx_seq_one_letter_code
_entity_poly.pdbx_strand_id
1 'polypeptide(L)'
;MGSTPCSGKGRGVGSFQELGCMPWKVSKQKGEAAGGGCVPESYEALNARVTPPPQQPPAIYHEKQHRELCALHALNNVFQDGAAFSREALQDIYQRLSPSTLVTPHKKSMLGNGNYDVNVIMAALQTRGYEAVWWDKRRDVSSIALANVTGFILNVPSNLRWGPLRLPLKRQHWIGVREVGGVYYNLDSKLRNPHPIGTADELRKFLRHQLRGKNCELLLVVPEEVEVHQTWRTDNA
;
A
#
# COMPACT_ATOMS: atom_id res chain seq x y z
N MET A 1 -54.24 -32.16 32.16
CA MET A 1 -53.74 -33.14 31.18
C MET A 1 -53.31 -32.35 29.94
N GLY A 2 -52.10 -32.34 29.41
CA GLY A 2 -50.82 -32.99 29.72
C GLY A 2 -49.67 -31.97 29.53
N SER A 3 -48.56 -32.10 30.26
CA SER A 3 -47.35 -32.88 29.94
C SER A 3 -46.22 -32.00 29.40
N THR A 4 -45.33 -31.57 30.28
CA THR A 4 -43.89 -31.30 30.00
C THR A 4 -43.12 -32.64 30.06
N PRO A 5 -41.97 -32.83 29.37
CA PRO A 5 -40.69 -32.24 29.84
C PRO A 5 -39.53 -32.00 28.83
N CYS A 6 -38.56 -31.19 29.30
CA CYS A 6 -37.08 -31.26 29.19
C CYS A 6 -36.28 -31.22 27.85
N SER A 7 -35.51 -30.12 27.72
CA SER A 7 -34.04 -29.98 27.57
C SER A 7 -33.25 -30.84 26.56
N GLY A 8 -32.60 -30.14 25.61
CA GLY A 8 -31.55 -30.67 24.73
C GLY A 8 -30.49 -29.61 24.40
N LYS A 9 -29.28 -29.82 24.92
CA LYS A 9 -28.04 -29.05 24.71
C LYS A 9 -27.54 -29.24 23.26
N GLY A 10 -27.25 -28.14 22.56
CA GLY A 10 -26.49 -28.16 21.30
C GLY A 10 -25.41 -27.08 21.32
N ARG A 11 -24.17 -27.47 21.65
CA ARG A 11 -22.99 -26.62 21.53
C ARG A 11 -22.69 -26.43 20.04
N GLY A 12 -22.81 -25.20 19.55
CA GLY A 12 -22.22 -24.76 18.29
C GLY A 12 -21.17 -23.71 18.57
N VAL A 13 -19.96 -24.12 18.90
CA VAL A 13 -18.78 -23.24 18.93
C VAL A 13 -18.44 -22.93 17.47
N GLY A 14 -19.05 -21.89 16.91
CA GLY A 14 -18.62 -21.30 15.65
C GLY A 14 -17.48 -20.33 15.94
N SER A 15 -16.24 -20.79 15.78
CA SER A 15 -15.05 -19.95 15.92
C SER A 15 -15.12 -18.79 14.92
N PHE A 16 -15.29 -17.57 15.43
CA PHE A 16 -15.21 -16.34 14.66
C PHE A 16 -13.72 -16.03 14.41
N GLN A 17 -13.12 -16.69 13.42
CA GLN A 17 -11.72 -16.49 13.04
C GLN A 17 -11.59 -15.28 12.10
N GLU A 18 -10.95 -14.24 12.64
CA GLU A 18 -9.95 -13.37 12.00
C GLU A 18 -10.22 -12.78 10.61
N LEU A 19 -10.75 -11.55 10.58
CA LEU A 19 -10.56 -10.59 9.49
C LEU A 19 -9.51 -9.53 9.86
N GLY A 20 -8.32 -9.99 10.25
CA GLY A 20 -7.11 -9.18 10.27
C GLY A 20 -6.37 -9.38 8.95
N CYS A 21 -5.78 -8.30 8.42
CA CYS A 21 -4.94 -8.30 7.22
C CYS A 21 -4.10 -9.59 7.12
N MET A 22 -4.54 -10.53 6.28
CA MET A 22 -3.84 -11.80 6.12
C MET A 22 -2.63 -11.59 5.21
N PRO A 23 -1.50 -12.24 5.52
CA PRO A 23 -0.36 -12.27 4.60
C PRO A 23 -0.80 -13.01 3.34
N TRP A 24 -0.86 -12.30 2.22
CA TRP A 24 -1.15 -12.93 0.93
C TRP A 24 0.08 -13.81 0.59
N LYS A 25 -0.14 -15.10 0.31
CA LYS A 25 0.95 -16.04 -0.03
C LYS A 25 0.96 -16.31 -1.53
N VAL A 26 2.12 -16.13 -2.16
CA VAL A 26 2.43 -16.66 -3.50
C VAL A 26 2.91 -18.10 -3.35
N SER A 27 2.33 -19.03 -4.11
CA SER A 27 2.86 -20.39 -4.24
C SER A 27 3.92 -20.42 -5.34
N LYS A 28 5.17 -20.78 -5.00
CA LYS A 28 6.23 -21.07 -5.99
C LYS A 28 6.09 -22.51 -6.49
N GLN A 29 6.01 -22.72 -7.79
CA GLN A 29 6.23 -24.04 -8.41
C GLN A 29 7.72 -24.27 -8.66
N LYS A 30 8.18 -25.49 -8.36
CA LYS A 30 9.57 -25.97 -8.42
C LYS A 30 9.72 -26.81 -9.70
N GLY A 31 10.57 -26.39 -10.63
CA GLY A 31 10.97 -27.19 -11.79
C GLY A 31 12.21 -28.03 -11.49
N GLU A 32 12.10 -29.34 -11.71
CA GLU A 32 13.19 -30.32 -11.67
C GLU A 32 14.02 -30.27 -12.96
N ALA A 33 15.33 -30.53 -12.86
CA ALA A 33 16.18 -30.80 -14.01
C ALA A 33 17.15 -31.95 -13.69
N ALA A 34 17.21 -32.92 -14.60
CA ALA A 34 18.05 -34.12 -14.53
C ALA A 34 19.12 -34.09 -15.64
N GLY A 35 20.29 -34.68 -15.35
CA GLY A 35 21.03 -35.54 -16.30
C GLY A 35 22.12 -34.93 -17.20
N GLY A 36 23.37 -34.95 -16.71
CA GLY A 36 24.59 -35.56 -17.29
C GLY A 36 25.05 -35.35 -18.76
N GLY A 37 26.36 -35.07 -18.93
CA GLY A 37 27.11 -35.37 -20.16
C GLY A 37 28.39 -34.54 -20.36
N CYS A 38 29.56 -35.20 -20.47
CA CYS A 38 30.91 -34.63 -20.54
C CYS A 38 31.35 -34.09 -21.93
N VAL A 39 32.34 -33.19 -21.89
CA VAL A 39 33.01 -32.36 -22.93
C VAL A 39 33.94 -33.19 -23.86
N PRO A 40 34.45 -32.62 -24.97
CA PRO A 40 35.78 -31.99 -24.87
C PRO A 40 35.95 -30.65 -25.63
N GLU A 41 36.77 -29.80 -25.01
CA GLU A 41 37.25 -28.50 -25.45
C GLU A 41 38.08 -28.56 -26.73
N SER A 42 37.80 -27.66 -27.67
CA SER A 42 38.83 -27.16 -28.59
C SER A 42 38.43 -25.82 -29.23
N TYR A 43 38.98 -24.75 -28.66
CA TYR A 43 39.45 -23.51 -29.30
C TYR A 43 38.56 -22.67 -30.24
N GLU A 44 37.24 -22.76 -30.26
CA GLU A 44 36.45 -21.80 -31.08
C GLU A 44 35.06 -21.49 -30.51
N ALA A 45 35.02 -20.58 -29.54
CA ALA A 45 33.84 -19.74 -29.28
C ALA A 45 34.28 -18.48 -28.53
N LEU A 46 34.82 -17.51 -29.27
CA LEU A 46 34.82 -16.11 -28.89
C LEU A 46 33.37 -15.71 -28.49
N ASN A 47 33.21 -15.05 -27.34
CA ASN A 47 31.95 -14.62 -26.67
C ASN A 47 31.37 -15.57 -25.58
N ALA A 48 32.22 -16.24 -24.80
CA ALA A 48 31.79 -16.87 -23.56
C ALA A 48 31.41 -15.82 -22.49
N ARG A 49 30.11 -15.50 -22.45
CA ARG A 49 29.30 -15.13 -21.27
C ARG A 49 30.04 -14.28 -20.24
N VAL A 50 30.04 -12.97 -20.45
CA VAL A 50 29.94 -12.04 -19.32
C VAL A 50 28.59 -12.32 -18.67
N THR A 51 28.54 -13.26 -17.72
CA THR A 51 27.41 -13.31 -16.79
C THR A 51 27.41 -11.98 -16.07
N PRO A 52 26.38 -11.11 -16.26
CA PRO A 52 26.30 -9.91 -15.46
C PRO A 52 26.36 -10.33 -13.99
N PRO A 53 27.12 -9.61 -13.14
CA PRO A 53 27.16 -9.90 -11.72
C PRO A 53 25.71 -9.99 -11.21
N PRO A 54 25.41 -10.89 -10.25
CA PRO A 54 24.07 -11.01 -9.70
C PRO A 54 23.63 -9.61 -9.26
N GLN A 55 22.66 -9.05 -9.97
CA GLN A 55 22.15 -7.72 -9.71
C GLN A 55 21.61 -7.75 -8.28
N GLN A 56 22.23 -6.96 -7.40
CA GLN A 56 21.75 -6.85 -6.03
C GLN A 56 20.28 -6.43 -6.09
N PRO A 57 19.39 -7.06 -5.29
CA PRO A 57 18.01 -6.66 -5.27
C PRO A 57 17.94 -5.16 -4.95
N PRO A 58 17.10 -4.40 -5.66
CA PRO A 58 17.01 -2.95 -5.45
C PRO A 58 16.72 -2.66 -3.99
N ALA A 59 17.44 -1.69 -3.41
CA ALA A 59 17.20 -1.25 -2.04
C ALA A 59 15.83 -0.57 -1.98
N ILE A 60 14.87 -1.19 -1.30
CA ILE A 60 13.52 -0.66 -1.14
C ILE A 60 13.51 0.27 0.08
N TYR A 61 13.19 1.53 -0.14
CA TYR A 61 12.96 2.46 0.95
C TYR A 61 11.64 2.13 1.66
N HIS A 62 11.67 2.02 2.99
CA HIS A 62 10.49 1.76 3.80
C HIS A 62 10.57 2.45 5.15
N GLU A 63 9.76 3.50 5.29
CA GLU A 63 9.55 4.20 6.54
C GLU A 63 8.45 3.51 7.37
N LYS A 64 8.79 3.20 8.62
CA LYS A 64 7.88 2.59 9.58
C LYS A 64 7.17 3.66 10.38
N GLN A 65 5.91 3.38 10.68
CA GLN A 65 5.05 4.34 11.36
C GLN A 65 5.54 4.61 12.78
N HIS A 66 5.70 5.89 13.08
CA HIS A 66 5.76 6.38 14.44
C HIS A 66 4.55 7.29 14.70
N ARG A 67 3.80 7.02 15.79
CA ARG A 67 2.56 7.75 16.15
C ARG A 67 1.47 7.66 15.06
N GLU A 68 0.65 8.68 14.84
CA GLU A 68 -0.46 8.63 13.87
C GLU A 68 -0.07 9.17 12.48
N LEU A 69 1.23 9.32 12.17
CA LEU A 69 1.78 9.91 10.93
C LEU A 69 1.67 9.03 9.66
N CYS A 70 0.63 8.19 9.56
CA CYS A 70 0.48 7.25 8.45
C CYS A 70 0.47 7.92 7.07
N ALA A 71 -0.13 9.11 6.93
CA ALA A 71 -0.14 9.87 5.67
C ALA A 71 1.26 10.29 5.21
N LEU A 72 2.09 10.79 6.14
CA LEU A 72 3.49 11.18 5.88
C LEU A 72 4.28 9.98 5.34
N HIS A 73 4.21 8.86 6.05
CA HIS A 73 4.95 7.67 5.68
C HIS A 73 4.44 7.03 4.40
N ALA A 74 3.12 7.08 4.13
CA ALA A 74 2.56 6.62 2.86
C ALA A 74 3.14 7.43 1.68
N LEU A 75 3.22 8.76 1.81
CA LEU A 75 3.85 9.62 0.81
C LEU A 75 5.34 9.27 0.62
N ASN A 76 6.14 9.27 1.68
CA ASN A 76 7.58 8.96 1.61
C ASN A 76 7.85 7.57 1.02
N ASN A 77 7.03 6.59 1.41
CA ASN A 77 7.11 5.23 0.86
C ASN A 77 6.75 5.18 -0.63
N VAL A 78 5.73 5.90 -1.10
CA VAL A 78 5.41 5.96 -2.53
C VAL A 78 6.54 6.61 -3.33
N PHE A 79 7.14 7.67 -2.80
CA PHE A 79 8.25 8.38 -3.44
C PHE A 79 9.60 7.68 -3.28
N GLN A 80 9.66 6.62 -2.47
CA GLN A 80 10.88 5.88 -2.14
C GLN A 80 12.01 6.80 -1.58
N ASP A 81 11.62 7.85 -0.86
CA ASP A 81 12.54 8.84 -0.28
C ASP A 81 11.98 9.38 1.05
N GLY A 82 12.79 9.29 2.11
CA GLY A 82 12.45 9.80 3.43
C GLY A 82 12.58 11.30 3.59
N ALA A 83 13.29 11.96 2.67
CA ALA A 83 13.36 13.41 2.58
C ALA A 83 12.29 13.99 1.66
N ALA A 84 11.45 13.14 1.05
CA ALA A 84 10.34 13.59 0.24
C ALA A 84 9.43 14.48 1.10
N PHE A 85 8.78 13.97 2.12
CA PHE A 85 7.87 14.80 2.91
C PHE A 85 8.35 14.85 4.35
N SER A 86 8.28 16.04 4.92
CA SER A 86 8.54 16.26 6.34
C SER A 86 7.23 16.46 7.09
N ARG A 87 7.25 16.14 8.38
CA ARG A 87 6.12 16.39 9.26
C ARG A 87 5.75 17.86 9.30
N GLU A 88 6.76 18.73 9.29
CA GLU A 88 6.63 20.18 9.33
C GLU A 88 5.90 20.67 8.08
N ALA A 89 6.28 20.20 6.89
CA ALA A 89 5.62 20.56 5.64
C ALA A 89 4.13 20.16 5.63
N LEU A 90 3.81 18.94 6.06
CA LEU A 90 2.41 18.48 6.15
C LEU A 90 1.63 19.26 7.23
N GLN A 91 2.27 19.61 8.34
CA GLN A 91 1.67 20.41 9.39
C GLN A 91 1.33 21.83 8.92
N ASP A 92 2.21 22.45 8.12
CA ASP A 92 1.99 23.78 7.54
C ASP A 92 0.86 23.75 6.50
N ILE A 93 0.81 22.71 5.66
CA ILE A 93 -0.31 22.48 4.73
C ILE A 93 -1.63 22.35 5.51
N TYR A 94 -1.65 21.50 6.55
CA TYR A 94 -2.84 21.30 7.38
C TYR A 94 -3.35 22.62 7.99
N GLN A 95 -2.45 23.46 8.54
CA GLN A 95 -2.83 24.75 9.13
C GLN A 95 -3.40 25.72 8.09
N ARG A 96 -2.84 25.74 6.88
CA ARG A 96 -3.36 26.59 5.79
C ARG A 96 -4.75 26.16 5.32
N LEU A 97 -5.01 24.85 5.29
CA LEU A 97 -6.32 24.30 4.89
C LEU A 97 -7.39 24.44 5.99
N SER A 98 -6.99 24.58 7.26
CA SER A 98 -7.90 24.72 8.42
C SER A 98 -7.57 25.96 9.27
N PRO A 99 -7.80 27.18 8.75
CA PRO A 99 -7.45 28.42 9.44
C PRO A 99 -8.31 28.73 10.69
N SER A 100 -9.46 28.07 10.87
CA SER A 100 -10.43 28.38 11.95
C SER A 100 -10.14 27.71 13.30
N THR A 101 -9.16 26.81 13.40
CA THR A 101 -8.71 26.22 14.69
C THR A 101 -7.81 27.13 15.53
N LEU A 102 -7.71 28.41 15.17
CA LEU A 102 -6.88 29.44 15.80
C LEU A 102 -7.46 29.98 17.13
N VAL A 103 -7.69 29.09 18.10
CA VAL A 103 -7.78 29.51 19.51
C VAL A 103 -6.92 28.59 20.36
N THR A 104 -5.60 28.83 20.40
CA THR A 104 -4.83 28.83 21.66
C THR A 104 -3.41 29.36 21.49
N PRO A 105 -2.89 30.09 22.49
CA PRO A 105 -1.72 30.94 22.37
C PRO A 105 -0.44 30.12 22.47
N HIS A 106 0.28 30.02 21.35
CA HIS A 106 1.68 29.61 21.21
C HIS A 106 2.07 28.21 21.77
N LYS A 107 2.37 27.25 20.88
CA LYS A 107 3.19 26.03 21.12
C LYS A 107 2.58 24.73 21.69
N LYS A 108 1.26 24.54 21.86
CA LYS A 108 0.73 23.16 22.11
C LYS A 108 0.63 22.27 20.84
N SER A 109 0.80 22.84 19.64
CA SER A 109 0.64 22.17 18.33
C SER A 109 1.85 21.32 17.86
N MET A 110 2.89 21.15 18.69
CA MET A 110 3.89 20.08 18.47
C MET A 110 3.32 18.65 18.68
N LEU A 111 2.07 18.58 19.14
CA LEU A 111 1.21 17.40 19.21
C LEU A 111 0.12 17.40 18.13
N GLY A 112 0.41 17.90 16.92
CA GLY A 112 -0.29 17.39 15.74
C GLY A 112 -0.05 15.88 15.70
N ASN A 113 -1.03 15.07 16.12
CA ASN A 113 -0.84 13.63 16.36
C ASN A 113 -0.42 12.86 15.09
N GLY A 114 -0.55 13.48 13.91
CA GLY A 114 -0.19 12.94 12.61
C GLY A 114 -1.36 12.44 11.78
N ASN A 115 -2.59 12.57 12.29
CA ASN A 115 -3.81 12.17 11.61
C ASN A 115 -4.21 13.17 10.51
N TYR A 116 -3.41 13.24 9.45
CA TYR A 116 -3.68 14.08 8.29
C TYR A 116 -4.77 13.46 7.41
N ASP A 117 -5.69 14.29 6.93
CA ASP A 117 -6.74 13.89 6.00
C ASP A 117 -6.23 13.88 4.55
N VAL A 118 -7.13 13.52 3.63
CA VAL A 118 -6.81 13.45 2.21
C VAL A 118 -6.43 14.79 1.60
N ASN A 119 -6.97 15.92 2.08
CA ASN A 119 -6.68 17.23 1.50
C ASN A 119 -5.21 17.61 1.74
N VAL A 120 -4.68 17.25 2.91
CA VAL A 120 -3.24 17.42 3.18
C VAL A 120 -2.40 16.57 2.23
N ILE A 121 -2.81 15.33 1.94
CA ILE A 121 -2.12 14.44 0.99
C ILE A 121 -2.12 15.05 -0.41
N MET A 122 -3.29 15.48 -0.92
CA MET A 122 -3.42 16.09 -2.25
C MET A 122 -2.56 17.35 -2.36
N ALA A 123 -2.67 18.27 -1.39
CA ALA A 123 -1.91 19.50 -1.39
C ALA A 123 -0.39 19.23 -1.27
N ALA A 124 0.03 18.21 -0.54
CA ALA A 124 1.44 17.82 -0.46
C ALA A 124 1.96 17.33 -1.82
N LEU A 125 1.21 16.46 -2.51
CA LEU A 125 1.58 16.01 -3.86
C LEU A 125 1.73 17.17 -4.85
N GLN A 126 0.83 18.15 -4.77
CA GLN A 126 0.87 19.34 -5.63
C GLN A 126 2.14 20.18 -5.44
N THR A 127 2.69 20.24 -4.21
CA THR A 127 3.99 20.93 -3.99
C THR A 127 5.17 20.29 -4.74
N ARG A 128 4.96 19.12 -5.33
CA ARG A 128 5.96 18.29 -6.01
C ARG A 128 5.69 18.08 -7.49
N GLY A 129 4.65 18.70 -8.06
CA GLY A 129 4.23 18.47 -9.45
C GLY A 129 3.56 17.10 -9.65
N TYR A 130 2.88 16.60 -8.63
CA TYR A 130 2.08 15.37 -8.69
C TYR A 130 0.64 15.67 -8.30
N GLU A 131 -0.27 14.85 -8.81
CA GLU A 131 -1.69 14.88 -8.48
C GLU A 131 -2.13 13.55 -7.87
N ALA A 132 -3.18 13.63 -7.04
CA ALA A 132 -3.88 12.48 -6.50
C ALA A 132 -5.22 12.29 -7.22
N VAL A 133 -5.28 11.29 -8.09
CA VAL A 133 -6.50 10.93 -8.81
C VAL A 133 -7.34 10.01 -7.96
N TRP A 134 -8.56 10.42 -7.65
CA TRP A 134 -9.49 9.56 -6.93
C TRP A 134 -10.03 8.45 -7.82
N TRP A 135 -9.75 7.19 -7.47
CA TRP A 135 -10.24 6.06 -8.26
C TRP A 135 -11.73 5.78 -8.01
N ASP A 136 -12.51 5.73 -9.09
CA ASP A 136 -13.91 5.30 -9.04
C ASP A 136 -14.00 3.77 -8.90
N LYS A 137 -14.41 3.29 -7.72
CA LYS A 137 -14.54 1.85 -7.41
C LYS A 137 -15.51 1.09 -8.32
N ARG A 138 -16.37 1.79 -9.05
CA ARG A 138 -17.31 1.19 -10.01
C ARG A 138 -16.61 0.78 -11.31
N ARG A 139 -15.41 1.32 -11.58
CA ARG A 139 -14.59 0.98 -12.74
C ARG A 139 -13.69 -0.22 -12.43
N ASP A 140 -13.42 -1.03 -13.45
CA ASP A 140 -12.46 -2.12 -13.32
C ASP A 140 -11.04 -1.55 -13.24
N VAL A 141 -10.26 -1.98 -12.25
CA VAL A 141 -8.85 -1.58 -12.10
C VAL A 141 -7.99 -2.00 -13.30
N SER A 142 -8.49 -2.87 -14.18
CA SER A 142 -7.86 -3.20 -15.47
C SER A 142 -7.68 -1.98 -16.38
N SER A 143 -8.54 -0.96 -16.25
CA SER A 143 -8.42 0.27 -17.04
C SER A 143 -7.41 1.29 -16.48
N ILE A 144 -6.70 0.96 -15.40
CA ILE A 144 -5.57 1.77 -14.94
C ILE A 144 -4.36 1.51 -15.85
N ALA A 145 -3.81 2.57 -16.45
CA ALA A 145 -2.56 2.56 -17.17
C ALA A 145 -1.39 2.61 -16.16
N LEU A 146 -1.03 1.45 -15.61
CA LEU A 146 -0.06 1.33 -14.50
C LEU A 146 1.29 2.00 -14.79
N ALA A 147 1.74 2.00 -16.04
CA ALA A 147 3.01 2.62 -16.45
C ALA A 147 3.05 4.14 -16.23
N ASN A 148 1.89 4.80 -16.22
CA ASN A 148 1.76 6.24 -15.99
C ASN A 148 1.51 6.58 -14.52
N VAL A 149 1.42 5.58 -13.64
CA VAL A 149 1.14 5.75 -12.21
C VAL A 149 2.42 5.57 -11.41
N THR A 150 2.83 6.64 -10.74
CA THR A 150 3.98 6.64 -9.82
C THR A 150 3.72 5.70 -8.65
N GLY A 151 2.53 5.73 -8.07
CA GLY A 151 2.18 4.78 -7.02
C GLY A 151 0.75 4.93 -6.59
N PHE A 152 0.38 4.20 -5.55
CA PHE A 152 -0.98 4.17 -5.05
C PHE A 152 -0.99 4.50 -3.56
N ILE A 153 -1.97 5.29 -3.14
CA ILE A 153 -2.25 5.52 -1.73
C ILE A 153 -3.63 4.96 -1.46
N LEU A 154 -3.74 4.04 -0.50
CA LEU A 154 -5.02 3.48 -0.08
C LEU A 154 -5.40 3.99 1.29
N ASN A 155 -6.67 4.32 1.47
CA ASN A 155 -7.27 4.55 2.77
C ASN A 155 -7.96 3.26 3.22
N VAL A 156 -7.38 2.51 4.15
CA VAL A 156 -7.93 1.21 4.58
C VAL A 156 -8.37 1.23 6.04
N PRO A 157 -9.46 0.52 6.40
CA PRO A 157 -9.86 0.38 7.79
C PRO A 157 -8.83 -0.47 8.56
N SER A 158 -8.25 0.11 9.60
CA SER A 158 -7.27 -0.53 10.49
C SER A 158 -7.81 -0.66 11.91
N ASN A 159 -7.62 -1.81 12.52
CA ASN A 159 -7.93 -2.01 13.95
C ASN A 159 -6.96 -1.19 14.82
N LEU A 160 -7.49 -0.54 15.85
CA LEU A 160 -6.68 0.11 16.87
C LEU A 160 -6.05 -0.96 17.78
N ARG A 161 -4.72 -0.92 17.92
CA ARG A 161 -4.00 -1.78 18.86
C ARG A 161 -3.76 -1.01 20.15
N TRP A 162 -4.29 -1.51 21.27
CA TRP A 162 -3.98 -0.99 22.60
C TRP A 162 -3.33 -2.13 23.41
N GLY A 163 -2.00 -2.16 23.40
CA GLY A 163 -1.23 -3.27 23.97
C GLY A 163 -1.59 -4.62 23.31
N PRO A 164 -1.86 -5.68 24.07
CA PRO A 164 -2.27 -6.97 23.53
C PRO A 164 -3.72 -6.99 23.01
N LEU A 165 -4.53 -5.98 23.33
CA LEU A 165 -5.95 -5.93 22.98
C LEU A 165 -6.15 -5.28 21.61
N ARG A 166 -6.84 -6.00 20.71
CA ARG A 166 -7.37 -5.44 19.46
C ARG A 166 -8.77 -4.90 19.74
N LEU A 167 -8.90 -3.58 19.82
CA LEU A 167 -10.22 -2.96 19.99
C LEU A 167 -10.99 -3.04 18.67
N PRO A 168 -12.31 -3.30 18.70
CA PRO A 168 -13.15 -3.35 17.50
C PRO A 168 -13.36 -1.97 16.84
N LEU A 169 -12.71 -0.92 17.35
CA LEU A 169 -12.72 0.40 16.74
C LEU A 169 -11.79 0.44 15.53
N LYS A 170 -12.39 0.53 14.35
CA LYS A 170 -11.68 0.71 13.08
C LYS A 170 -11.39 2.20 12.88
N ARG A 171 -10.11 2.53 12.71
CA ARG A 171 -9.67 3.86 12.26
C ARG A 171 -9.16 3.76 10.84
N GLN A 172 -9.30 4.84 10.09
CA GLN A 172 -8.72 4.94 8.77
C GLN A 172 -7.19 4.99 8.85
N HIS A 173 -6.54 4.42 7.85
CA HIS A 173 -5.09 4.26 7.80
C HIS A 173 -4.61 4.35 6.36
N TRP A 174 -3.69 5.27 6.14
CA TRP A 174 -3.08 5.47 4.84
C TRP A 174 -1.94 4.48 4.62
N ILE A 175 -1.96 3.77 3.49
CA ILE A 175 -0.88 2.87 3.06
C ILE A 175 -0.39 3.26 1.67
N GLY A 176 0.92 3.12 1.44
CA GLY A 176 1.52 3.29 0.12
C GLY A 176 1.72 1.95 -0.58
N VAL A 177 1.54 1.94 -1.90
CA VAL A 177 1.93 0.82 -2.78
C VAL A 177 2.74 1.39 -3.93
N ARG A 178 3.89 0.77 -4.21
CA ARG A 178 4.84 1.25 -5.23
C ARG A 178 5.53 0.09 -5.94
N GLU A 179 5.79 0.27 -7.23
CA GLU A 179 6.68 -0.60 -8.01
C GLU A 179 8.14 -0.22 -7.77
N VAL A 180 8.96 -1.21 -7.42
CA VAL A 180 10.41 -1.07 -7.27
C VAL A 180 11.06 -2.27 -7.94
N GLY A 181 11.83 -2.02 -9.01
CA GLY A 181 12.50 -3.08 -9.78
C GLY A 181 11.56 -4.13 -10.36
N GLY A 182 10.44 -3.72 -10.96
CA GLY A 182 9.50 -4.64 -11.63
C GLY A 182 8.53 -5.35 -10.69
N VAL A 183 8.58 -5.09 -9.38
CA VAL A 183 7.73 -5.73 -8.37
C VAL A 183 6.99 -4.67 -7.59
N TYR A 184 5.68 -4.82 -7.46
CA TYR A 184 4.85 -4.00 -6.57
C TYR A 184 5.01 -4.44 -5.13
N TYR A 185 5.07 -3.48 -4.21
CA TYR A 185 5.16 -3.73 -2.77
C TYR A 185 4.06 -3.00 -2.03
N ASN A 186 3.47 -3.68 -1.05
CA ASN A 186 2.73 -3.04 0.02
C ASN A 186 3.73 -2.44 1.01
N LEU A 187 3.73 -1.11 1.09
CA LEU A 187 4.60 -0.31 1.94
C LEU A 187 3.81 0.30 3.10
N ASP A 188 2.80 -0.41 3.61
CA ASP A 188 2.16 -0.06 4.86
C ASP A 188 3.22 0.12 5.95
N SER A 189 3.22 1.32 6.54
CA SER A 189 4.16 1.75 7.56
C SER A 189 4.01 0.96 8.88
N LYS A 190 2.90 0.21 9.08
CA LYS A 190 2.72 -0.74 10.19
C LYS A 190 3.42 -2.08 9.96
N LEU A 191 3.88 -2.37 8.75
CA LEU A 191 4.61 -3.61 8.46
C LEU A 191 6.04 -3.54 8.98
N ARG A 192 6.60 -4.70 9.32
CA ARG A 192 8.01 -4.79 9.74
C ARG A 192 8.97 -4.63 8.56
N ASN A 193 8.56 -5.00 7.36
CA ASN A 193 9.32 -4.91 6.12
C ASN A 193 8.34 -4.70 4.96
N PRO A 194 8.78 -4.16 3.80
CA PRO A 194 8.02 -4.17 2.57
C PRO A 194 7.47 -5.55 2.28
N HIS A 195 6.17 -5.62 1.99
CA HIS A 195 5.56 -6.89 1.65
C HIS A 195 5.36 -6.94 0.13
N PRO A 196 6.07 -7.80 -0.61
CA PRO A 196 5.89 -7.89 -2.06
C PRO A 196 4.43 -8.21 -2.34
N ILE A 197 3.84 -7.57 -3.35
CA ILE A 197 2.56 -7.89 -3.99
C ILE A 197 2.82 -8.62 -5.32
N GLY A 198 3.98 -8.41 -5.95
CA GLY A 198 4.35 -9.13 -7.18
C GLY A 198 4.13 -8.32 -8.45
N THR A 199 3.66 -8.98 -9.50
CA THR A 199 3.48 -8.45 -10.85
C THR A 199 2.28 -7.50 -10.97
N ALA A 200 2.14 -6.83 -12.12
CA ALA A 200 0.99 -5.99 -12.45
C ALA A 200 -0.36 -6.71 -12.26
N ASP A 201 -0.47 -7.99 -12.65
CA ASP A 201 -1.70 -8.77 -12.49
C ASP A 201 -2.02 -9.06 -11.03
N GLU A 202 -0.99 -9.33 -10.22
CA GLU A 202 -1.13 -9.55 -8.79
C GLU A 202 -1.51 -8.25 -8.06
N LEU A 203 -0.97 -7.11 -8.50
CA LEU A 203 -1.42 -5.79 -8.05
C LEU A 203 -2.90 -5.58 -8.37
N ARG A 204 -3.35 -5.82 -9.61
CA ARG A 204 -4.76 -5.67 -9.99
C ARG A 204 -5.67 -6.59 -9.16
N LYS A 205 -5.23 -7.80 -8.81
CA LYS A 205 -5.95 -8.69 -7.89
C LYS A 205 -6.02 -8.10 -6.48
N PHE A 206 -4.90 -7.60 -5.97
CA PHE A 206 -4.80 -6.93 -4.67
C PHE A 206 -5.73 -5.72 -4.58
N LEU A 207 -5.69 -4.80 -5.55
CA LEU A 207 -6.54 -3.61 -5.57
C LEU A 207 -8.04 -3.98 -5.63
N ARG A 208 -8.43 -4.93 -6.48
CA ARG A 208 -9.83 -5.44 -6.50
C ARG A 208 -10.26 -6.00 -5.15
N HIS A 209 -9.37 -6.72 -4.46
CA HIS A 209 -9.69 -7.25 -3.14
C HIS A 209 -9.92 -6.13 -2.13
N GLN A 210 -9.04 -5.12 -2.07
CA GLN A 210 -9.15 -3.99 -1.15
C GLN A 210 -10.42 -3.17 -1.42
N LEU A 211 -10.72 -2.87 -2.68
CA LEU A 211 -11.85 -2.04 -3.09
C LEU A 211 -13.23 -2.69 -2.88
N ARG A 212 -13.30 -4.01 -2.65
CA ARG A 212 -14.55 -4.68 -2.20
C ARG A 212 -15.00 -4.20 -0.82
N GLY A 213 -14.08 -3.69 0.01
CA GLY A 213 -14.41 -3.11 1.30
C GLY A 213 -15.16 -1.79 1.16
N LYS A 214 -16.28 -1.65 1.88
CA LYS A 214 -17.10 -0.42 1.85
C LYS A 214 -16.30 0.85 2.15
N ASN A 215 -15.31 0.75 3.05
CA ASN A 215 -14.56 1.90 3.57
C ASN A 215 -13.11 1.97 3.05
N CYS A 216 -12.80 1.34 1.92
CA CYS A 216 -11.47 1.42 1.31
C CYS A 216 -11.42 2.46 0.19
N GLU A 217 -10.59 3.49 0.24
CA GLU A 217 -10.43 4.45 -0.87
C GLU A 217 -9.08 4.22 -1.56
N LEU A 218 -8.98 4.59 -2.84
CA LEU A 218 -7.78 4.44 -3.64
C LEU A 218 -7.50 5.76 -4.37
N LEU A 219 -6.28 6.27 -4.17
CA LEU A 219 -5.72 7.39 -4.91
C LEU A 219 -4.60 6.88 -5.80
N LEU A 220 -4.61 7.31 -7.06
CA LEU A 220 -3.47 7.15 -7.96
C LEU A 220 -2.58 8.38 -7.80
N VAL A 221 -1.30 8.18 -7.52
CA VAL A 221 -0.30 9.24 -7.51
C VAL A 221 0.31 9.29 -8.90
N VAL A 222 0.11 10.40 -9.60
CA VAL A 222 0.52 10.58 -10.99
C VAL A 222 1.22 11.93 -11.16
N PRO A 223 2.16 12.07 -12.09
CA PRO A 223 2.66 13.39 -12.47
C PRO A 223 1.53 14.32 -12.92
N GLU A 224 1.69 15.62 -12.73
CA GLU A 224 0.68 16.63 -13.11
C GLU A 224 0.26 16.50 -14.58
N GLU A 225 1.22 16.30 -15.49
CA GLU A 225 0.96 16.13 -16.92
C GLU A 225 0.11 14.89 -17.25
N VAL A 226 0.27 13.81 -16.47
CA VAL A 226 -0.52 12.58 -16.64
C VAL A 226 -1.97 12.83 -16.23
N GLU A 227 -2.21 13.64 -15.18
CA GLU A 227 -3.56 14.03 -14.79
C GLU A 227 -4.19 14.97 -15.81
N VAL A 228 -3.46 16.00 -16.27
CA VAL A 228 -3.95 16.95 -17.29
C VAL A 228 -4.41 16.22 -18.56
N HIS A 229 -3.64 15.23 -19.02
CA HIS A 229 -3.97 14.45 -20.21
C HIS A 229 -4.82 13.20 -19.91
N GLN A 230 -5.14 12.93 -18.65
CA GLN A 230 -5.89 11.76 -18.18
C GLN A 230 -5.31 10.43 -18.67
N THR A 231 -3.99 10.34 -18.91
CA THR A 231 -3.34 9.14 -19.47
C THR A 231 -3.13 8.04 -18.44
N TRP A 232 -3.49 8.27 -17.17
CA TRP A 232 -3.54 7.25 -16.11
C TRP A 232 -4.67 6.24 -16.30
N ARG A 233 -5.65 6.53 -17.16
CA ARG A 233 -6.66 5.56 -17.59
C ARG A 233 -6.40 5.14 -19.03
N THR A 234 -6.60 3.85 -19.30
CA THR A 234 -6.81 3.38 -20.66
C THR A 234 -8.28 3.57 -20.96
N ASP A 235 -8.59 4.46 -21.90
CA ASP A 235 -9.92 4.50 -22.46
C ASP A 235 -10.14 3.15 -23.16
N ASN A 236 -10.96 2.29 -22.56
CA ASN A 236 -11.51 1.17 -23.31
C ASN A 236 -12.35 1.80 -24.42
N ALA A 237 -11.92 1.61 -25.67
CA ALA A 237 -12.80 1.78 -26.82
C ALA A 237 -14.10 0.98 -26.64
#